data_AF-A0A4R0INS1-F1
#
_entry.id   AF-A0A4R0INS1-F1
#
_cell.length_a   1.000
_cell.length_b   1.000
_cell.length_c   1.000
_cell.angle_alpha   90.00
_cell.angle_beta   90.00
_cell.angle_gamma   90.00
#
_symmetry.space_group_name_H-M   'P 1'
#
loop_
_entity.id
_entity.type
_entity.pdbx_description
1 polymer ?
#
loop_
_entity_poly.entity_id
_entity_poly.type
_entity_poly.pdbx_seq_one_letter_code
_entity_poly.pdbx_strand_id
1 'polypeptide(L)'
;MSVYQRPIHLLWWLERRAYVLFVLRELSSVFVAWFVVFLLLLVNAISDGAASYQRFVDWSGQWWVVAINVIAMLFVLLHVVTWFGLAPRAMAIKVRGRRVPAGQVVAAHYLAWLVLSAVVAWLVLR
;
A
#
# COMPACT_ATOMS: atom_id res chain seq x y z
N MET A 1 11.88 17.07 44.20
CA MET A 1 11.78 15.68 43.70
C MET A 1 12.09 15.71 42.21
N SER A 2 13.12 15.01 41.75
CA SER A 2 13.38 14.87 40.31
C SER A 2 12.41 13.85 39.73
N VAL A 3 11.67 14.23 38.68
CA VAL A 3 10.76 13.31 37.97
C VAL A 3 11.60 12.38 37.12
N TYR A 4 11.46 11.06 37.33
CA TYR A 4 12.15 10.06 36.52
C TYR A 4 11.67 10.14 35.06
N GLN A 5 12.62 10.29 34.13
CA GLN A 5 12.37 10.18 32.69
C GLN A 5 12.87 8.83 32.19
N ARG A 6 11.95 8.02 31.65
CA ARG A 6 12.32 6.72 31.07
C ARG A 6 13.00 6.93 29.71
N PRO A 7 14.20 6.40 29.48
CA PRO A 7 14.86 6.51 28.18
C PRO A 7 14.12 5.68 27.13
N ILE A 8 13.96 6.24 25.92
CA ILE A 8 13.39 5.56 24.75
C ILE A 8 14.54 5.16 23.82
N HIS A 9 14.64 3.88 23.51
CA HIS A 9 15.66 3.32 22.62
C HIS A 9 15.15 3.25 21.17
N LEU A 10 16.04 3.23 20.19
CA LEU A 10 15.69 3.26 18.75
C LEU A 10 14.78 2.09 18.32
N LEU A 11 14.92 0.93 18.96
CA LEU A 11 14.17 -0.30 18.65
C LEU A 11 12.92 -0.48 19.53
N TRP A 12 12.40 0.59 20.14
CA TRP A 12 11.19 0.57 20.98
C TRP A 12 10.00 -0.11 20.31
N TRP A 13 9.93 -0.04 18.99
CA TRP A 13 8.82 -0.57 18.22
C TRP A 13 8.84 -2.10 18.11
N LEU A 14 9.96 -2.76 18.41
CA LEU A 14 10.06 -4.22 18.45
C LEU A 14 9.51 -4.81 19.75
N GLU A 15 9.31 -4.00 20.80
CA GLU A 15 8.85 -4.49 22.10
C GLU A 15 7.43 -5.06 22.09
N ARG A 16 6.57 -4.56 21.19
CA ARG A 16 5.16 -4.95 21.13
C ARG A 16 4.69 -5.11 19.70
N ARG A 17 3.92 -6.17 19.45
CA ARG A 17 3.32 -6.44 18.14
C ARG A 17 2.53 -5.24 17.58
N ALA A 18 1.82 -4.49 18.42
CA ALA A 18 1.09 -3.31 18.00
C ALA A 18 2.00 -2.22 17.43
N TYR A 19 3.19 -2.02 18.02
CA TYR A 19 4.17 -1.06 17.54
C TYR A 19 4.85 -1.54 16.25
N VAL A 20 5.15 -2.83 16.15
CA VAL A 20 5.63 -3.45 14.91
C VAL A 20 4.66 -3.21 13.77
N LEU A 21 3.37 -3.54 13.96
CA LEU A 21 2.37 -3.33 12.92
C LEU A 21 2.18 -1.86 12.56
N PHE A 22 2.28 -0.95 13.54
CA PHE A 22 2.26 0.48 13.29
C PHE A 22 3.45 0.93 12.43
N VAL A 23 4.69 0.56 12.80
CA VAL A 23 5.88 0.94 12.04
C VAL A 23 5.89 0.30 10.64
N LEU A 24 5.51 -0.97 10.51
CA LEU A 24 5.39 -1.62 9.20
C LEU A 24 4.35 -0.96 8.30
N ARG A 25 3.23 -0.50 8.88
CA ARG A 25 2.23 0.28 8.15
C ARG A 25 2.84 1.59 7.65
N GLU A 26 3.55 2.35 8.48
CA GLU A 26 4.17 3.60 8.01
C GLU A 26 5.28 3.34 6.97
N LEU A 27 6.08 2.29 7.17
CA LEU A 27 7.15 1.88 6.26
C LEU A 27 6.62 1.49 4.88
N SER A 28 5.38 0.99 4.78
CA SER A 28 4.75 0.65 3.51
C SER A 28 4.75 1.82 2.49
N SER A 29 4.79 3.07 2.97
CA SER A 29 4.87 4.26 2.12
C SER A 29 6.10 4.29 1.20
N VAL A 30 7.23 3.73 1.64
CA VAL A 30 8.45 3.62 0.83
C VAL A 30 8.23 2.69 -0.37
N PHE A 31 7.49 1.61 -0.17
CA PHE A 31 7.17 0.64 -1.23
C PHE A 31 6.09 1.18 -2.18
N VAL A 32 5.15 1.98 -1.68
CA VAL A 32 4.24 2.74 -2.54
C VAL A 32 5.03 3.72 -3.42
N ALA A 33 5.97 4.47 -2.84
CA ALA A 33 6.83 5.38 -3.60
C ALA A 33 7.68 4.65 -4.65
N TRP A 34 8.20 3.46 -4.33
CA TRP A 34 8.89 2.61 -5.29
C TRP A 34 8.02 2.30 -6.52
N PHE A 35 6.76 1.88 -6.34
CA PHE A 35 5.87 1.62 -7.47
C PHE A 35 5.58 2.88 -8.29
N VAL A 36 5.42 4.03 -7.65
CA VAL A 36 5.25 5.30 -8.37
C VAL A 36 6.46 5.56 -9.27
N VAL A 37 7.68 5.45 -8.74
CA VAL A 37 8.91 5.62 -9.53
C VAL A 37 9.00 4.57 -10.65
N PHE A 38 8.75 3.30 -10.33
CA PHE A 38 8.79 2.20 -11.30
C PHE A 38 7.83 2.44 -12.48
N LEU A 39 6.60 2.89 -12.20
CA LEU A 39 5.62 3.23 -13.23
C LEU A 39 6.00 4.49 -14.02
N LEU A 40 6.62 5.50 -13.39
CA LEU A 40 7.13 6.67 -14.10
C LEU A 40 8.27 6.30 -15.04
N LEU A 41 9.15 5.38 -14.64
CA LEU A 41 10.19 4.84 -15.51
C LEU A 41 9.59 4.09 -16.72
N LEU A 42 8.53 3.30 -16.50
CA LEU A 42 7.79 2.66 -17.59
C LEU A 42 7.20 3.70 -18.56
N VAL A 43 6.51 4.72 -18.04
CA VAL A 43 5.92 5.79 -18.87
C VAL A 43 6.98 6.54 -19.67
N ASN A 44 8.13 6.83 -19.06
CA ASN A 44 9.26 7.45 -19.74
C ASN A 44 9.82 6.52 -20.85
N ALA A 45 10.00 5.24 -20.56
CA ALA A 45 10.49 4.27 -21.55
C ALA A 45 9.52 4.10 -22.73
N ILE A 46 8.20 4.16 -22.50
CA ILE A 46 7.19 4.16 -23.56
C ILE A 46 7.30 5.43 -24.42
N SER A 47 7.49 6.59 -23.76
CA SER A 47 7.59 7.89 -24.45
C SER A 47 8.81 8.01 -25.35
N ASP A 48 9.92 7.33 -24.99
CA ASP A 48 11.18 7.34 -25.74
C ASP A 48 11.21 6.35 -26.92
N GLY A 49 10.16 5.54 -27.10
CA GLY A 49 9.99 4.62 -28.23
C GLY A 49 10.42 3.16 -27.97
N ALA A 50 10.25 2.32 -28.99
CA ALA A 50 10.27 0.86 -28.87
C ALA A 50 11.57 0.29 -28.26
N ALA A 51 12.73 0.86 -28.62
CA ALA A 51 14.01 0.40 -28.09
C ALA A 51 14.18 0.71 -26.59
N SER A 52 13.67 1.85 -26.12
CA SER A 52 13.72 2.19 -24.69
C SER A 52 12.76 1.32 -23.89
N TYR A 53 11.55 1.12 -24.42
CA TYR A 53 10.58 0.19 -23.85
C TYR A 53 11.12 -1.23 -23.71
N GLN A 54 11.74 -1.79 -24.76
CA GLN A 54 12.30 -3.15 -24.69
C GLN A 54 13.39 -3.27 -23.62
N ARG A 55 14.30 -2.28 -23.52
CA ARG A 55 15.31 -2.24 -22.45
C ARG A 55 14.69 -2.20 -21.05
N PHE A 56 13.61 -1.45 -20.89
CA PHE A 56 12.87 -1.43 -19.63
C PHE A 56 12.27 -2.80 -19.31
N VAL A 57 11.63 -3.46 -20.28
CA VAL A 57 11.06 -4.79 -20.11
C VAL A 57 12.15 -5.79 -19.70
N ASP A 58 13.27 -5.82 -20.41
CA ASP A 58 14.40 -6.72 -20.12
C ASP A 58 14.99 -6.49 -18.73
N TRP A 59 15.14 -5.22 -18.32
CA TRP A 59 15.58 -4.85 -16.97
C TRP A 59 14.54 -5.24 -15.90
N SER A 60 13.27 -4.94 -16.14
CA SER A 60 12.18 -5.23 -15.20
C SER A 60 11.95 -6.71 -14.97
N GLY A 61 12.30 -7.55 -15.96
CA GLY A 61 12.25 -9.01 -15.89
C GLY A 61 13.43 -9.64 -15.16
N GLN A 62 14.46 -8.88 -14.75
CA GLN A 62 15.56 -9.41 -13.96
C GLN A 62 15.04 -9.92 -12.61
N TRP A 63 15.53 -11.09 -12.18
CA TRP A 63 15.04 -11.80 -11.00
C TRP A 63 14.97 -10.95 -9.73
N TRP A 64 15.94 -10.05 -9.53
CA TRP A 64 16.00 -9.18 -8.35
C TRP A 64 15.01 -8.03 -8.42
N VAL A 65 14.72 -7.49 -9.62
CA VAL A 65 13.67 -6.46 -9.80
C VAL A 65 12.30 -7.07 -9.52
N VAL A 66 12.07 -8.28 -10.02
CA VAL A 66 10.86 -9.05 -9.72
C VAL A 66 10.74 -9.29 -8.22
N ALA A 67 11.81 -9.69 -7.53
CA ALA A 67 11.80 -9.88 -6.07
C ALA A 67 11.45 -8.59 -5.32
N ILE A 68 12.04 -7.45 -5.69
CA ILE A 68 11.70 -6.14 -5.10
C ILE A 68 10.23 -5.81 -5.34
N ASN A 69 9.73 -6.00 -6.56
CA ASN A 69 8.33 -5.72 -6.90
C ASN A 69 7.35 -6.63 -6.14
N VAL A 70 7.70 -7.90 -5.91
CA VAL A 70 6.88 -8.81 -5.09
C VAL A 70 6.87 -8.35 -3.63
N ILE A 71 8.02 -8.00 -3.06
CA ILE A 71 8.10 -7.49 -1.67
C ILE A 71 7.31 -6.18 -1.57
N ALA A 72 7.49 -5.27 -2.51
CA ALA A 72 6.75 -4.02 -2.57
C ALA A 72 5.25 -4.28 -2.65
N MET A 73 4.82 -5.24 -3.47
CA MET A 73 3.41 -5.62 -3.59
C MET A 73 2.84 -6.08 -2.25
N LEU A 74 3.57 -6.91 -1.49
CA LEU A 74 3.14 -7.34 -0.16
C LEU A 74 2.97 -6.16 0.80
N PHE A 75 3.88 -5.17 0.76
CA PHE A 75 3.75 -3.95 1.57
C PHE A 75 2.60 -3.05 1.12
N VAL A 76 2.33 -2.95 -0.18
CA VAL A 76 1.15 -2.22 -0.69
C VAL A 76 -0.15 -2.92 -0.26
N LEU A 77 -0.20 -4.25 -0.27
CA LEU A 77 -1.35 -5.00 0.26
C LEU A 77 -1.53 -4.75 1.76
N LEU A 78 -0.44 -4.77 2.55
CA LEU A 78 -0.47 -4.39 3.96
C LEU A 78 -1.01 -2.96 4.15
N HIS A 79 -0.55 -2.03 3.32
CA HIS A 79 -1.00 -0.64 3.32
C HIS A 79 -2.52 -0.55 3.13
N VAL A 80 -3.06 -1.21 2.09
CA VAL A 80 -4.49 -1.20 1.78
C VAL A 80 -5.32 -1.81 2.90
N VAL A 81 -4.93 -2.99 3.40
CA VAL A 81 -5.67 -3.69 4.48
C VAL A 81 -5.74 -2.85 5.75
N THR A 82 -4.61 -2.26 6.15
CA THR A 82 -4.58 -1.41 7.35
C THR A 82 -5.31 -0.09 7.16
N TRP A 83 -5.25 0.51 5.97
CA TRP A 83 -5.99 1.71 5.63
C TRP A 83 -7.50 1.49 5.65
N PHE A 84 -8.01 0.40 5.07
CA PHE A 84 -9.44 0.05 5.13
C PHE A 84 -9.94 -0.12 6.57
N GLY A 85 -9.13 -0.70 7.47
CA GLY A 85 -9.49 -0.83 8.88
C GLY A 85 -9.56 0.51 9.64
N LEU A 86 -8.80 1.52 9.20
CA LEU A 86 -8.76 2.86 9.81
C LEU A 86 -9.77 3.82 9.20
N ALA A 87 -10.11 3.65 7.92
CA ALA A 87 -10.98 4.55 7.18
C ALA A 87 -12.31 4.86 7.90
N PRO A 88 -13.05 3.89 8.49
CA PRO A 88 -14.31 4.18 9.19
C PRO A 88 -14.15 5.07 10.43
N ARG A 89 -12.95 5.14 11.01
CA ARG A 89 -12.69 5.99 12.19
C ARG A 89 -12.61 7.46 11.81
N ALA A 90 -12.12 7.78 10.61
CA ALA A 90 -12.07 9.14 10.08
C ALA A 90 -13.42 9.57 9.45
N MET A 91 -14.29 8.61 9.14
CA MET A 91 -15.56 8.85 8.45
C MET A 91 -16.75 8.95 9.42
N ALA A 92 -17.36 10.14 9.50
CA ALA A 92 -18.58 10.37 10.27
C ALA A 92 -19.86 10.18 9.41
N ILE A 93 -19.95 9.06 8.68
CA ILE A 93 -21.07 8.82 7.75
C ILE A 93 -22.36 8.53 8.53
N LYS A 94 -23.42 9.29 8.22
CA LYS A 94 -24.77 9.08 8.73
C LYS A 94 -25.73 8.89 7.55
N VAL A 95 -26.56 7.86 7.62
CA VAL A 95 -27.62 7.58 6.63
C VAL A 95 -28.95 7.53 7.38
N ARG A 96 -29.93 8.34 6.94
CA ARG A 96 -31.25 8.46 7.59
C ARG A 96 -31.15 8.74 9.10
N GLY A 97 -30.22 9.60 9.49
CA GLY A 97 -29.97 9.99 10.89
C GLY A 97 -29.19 8.97 11.73
N ARG A 98 -28.89 7.77 11.23
CA ARG A 98 -28.13 6.74 11.95
C ARG A 98 -26.70 6.66 11.43
N ARG A 99 -25.72 6.48 12.34
CA ARG A 99 -24.32 6.27 11.95
C ARG A 99 -24.17 4.92 11.25
N VAL A 100 -23.47 4.90 10.13
CA VAL A 100 -23.17 3.65 9.42
C VAL A 100 -22.20 2.82 10.26
N PRO A 101 -22.49 1.52 10.50
CA PRO A 101 -21.56 0.64 11.19
C PRO A 101 -20.21 0.54 10.49
N ALA A 102 -19.11 0.55 11.24
CA ALA A 102 -17.76 0.51 10.68
C ALA A 102 -17.54 -0.70 9.75
N GLY A 103 -18.10 -1.87 10.09
CA GLY A 103 -18.00 -3.08 9.27
C GLY A 103 -18.61 -2.92 7.88
N GLN A 104 -19.69 -2.15 7.72
CA GLN A 104 -20.29 -1.90 6.41
C GLN A 104 -19.39 -1.02 5.54
N VAL A 105 -18.74 -0.02 6.16
CA VAL A 105 -17.77 0.83 5.46
C VAL A 105 -16.58 0.00 4.99
N VAL A 106 -16.00 -0.85 5.85
CA VAL A 106 -14.90 -1.74 5.46
C VAL A 106 -15.32 -2.70 4.34
N ALA A 107 -16.49 -3.34 4.47
CA ALA A 107 -17.00 -4.25 3.45
C ALA A 107 -17.19 -3.56 2.09
N ALA A 108 -17.70 -2.32 2.09
CA ALA A 108 -17.83 -1.53 0.87
C ALA A 108 -16.48 -1.25 0.19
N HIS A 109 -15.43 -0.95 0.97
CA HIS A 109 -14.08 -0.76 0.41
C HIS A 109 -13.53 -2.03 -0.23
N TYR A 110 -13.65 -3.18 0.44
CA TYR A 110 -13.22 -4.46 -0.14
C TYR A 110 -14.03 -4.83 -1.38
N LEU A 111 -15.35 -4.59 -1.38
CA LEU A 111 -16.19 -4.83 -2.55
C LEU A 111 -15.78 -3.94 -3.73
N ALA A 112 -15.59 -2.64 -3.49
CA ALA A 112 -15.12 -1.72 -4.52
C ALA A 112 -13.74 -2.13 -5.06
N TRP A 113 -12.82 -2.52 -4.17
CA TRP A 113 -11.49 -2.98 -4.56
C TRP A 113 -11.53 -4.25 -5.41
N LEU A 114 -12.35 -5.24 -5.04
CA LEU A 114 -12.55 -6.47 -5.81
C LEU A 114 -13.11 -6.18 -7.20
N VAL A 115 -14.17 -5.36 -7.29
CA VAL A 115 -14.80 -5.00 -8.56
C VAL A 115 -13.83 -4.26 -9.48
N LEU A 116 -13.13 -3.25 -8.96
CA LEU A 116 -12.13 -2.51 -9.74
C LEU A 116 -11.00 -3.42 -10.22
N SER A 117 -10.52 -4.33 -9.37
CA SER A 117 -9.48 -5.29 -9.75
C SER A 117 -9.95 -6.24 -10.85
N ALA A 118 -11.20 -6.71 -10.78
CA ALA A 118 -11.79 -7.56 -11.81
C ALA A 118 -11.95 -6.82 -13.15
N VAL A 119 -12.37 -5.55 -13.13
CA VAL A 119 -12.47 -4.71 -14.33
C VAL A 119 -11.10 -4.49 -14.97
N VAL A 120 -10.08 -4.17 -14.18
CA VAL A 120 -8.70 -4.00 -14.66
C VAL A 120 -8.18 -5.31 -15.25
N ALA A 121 -8.35 -6.43 -14.54
CA ALA A 121 -7.92 -7.74 -15.02
C ALA A 121 -8.62 -8.11 -16.34
N TRP A 122 -9.93 -7.87 -16.45
CA TRP A 122 -10.67 -8.09 -17.68
C TRP A 122 -10.16 -7.23 -18.85
N LEU A 123 -9.85 -5.96 -18.59
CA LEU A 123 -9.33 -5.04 -19.62
C LEU A 123 -7.91 -5.40 -20.08
N VAL A 124 -7.07 -5.89 -19.17
CA VAL A 124 -5.66 -6.23 -19.47
C VAL A 124 -5.50 -7.63 -20.09
N LEU A 125 -6.34 -8.59 -19.70
CA LEU A 125 -6.24 -9.99 -20.15
C LEU A 125 -7.06 -10.29 -21.41
N ARG A 126 -7.85 -9.33 -21.89
CA ARG A 126 -8.60 -9.40 -23.14
C ARG A 126 -7.76 -8.91 -24.31
#